data_AF-A0A2K4KJU8-F1
#
_entry.id   AF-A0A2K4KJU8-F1
#
_cell.length_a   1.000
_cell.length_b   1.000
_cell.length_c   1.000
_cell.angle_alpha   90.00
_cell.angle_beta   90.00
_cell.angle_gamma   90.00
#
_symmetry.space_group_name_H-M   'P 1'
#
loop_
_entity.id
_entity.type
_entity.pdbx_description
1 polymer ?
#
loop_
_entity_poly.entity_id
_entity_poly.type
_entity_poly.pdbx_seq_one_letter_code
_entity_poly.pdbx_strand_id
1 'polypeptide(L)' 'VSLISQLIGTALGVGVALTGGFAVYGVIKALHGLRLSQEEEYYGADLSVHKIGAVSQD' A
#
# COMPACT_ATOMS: atom_id res chain seq x y z
N VAL A 1 30.35 6.92 19.74
CA VAL A 1 29.00 6.34 19.60
C VAL A 1 29.03 4.88 20.02
N SER A 2 28.10 4.41 20.85
CA SER A 2 28.04 3.00 21.30
C SER A 2 27.19 2.15 20.34
N LEU A 3 27.57 0.89 20.13
CA LEU A 3 26.82 -0.07 19.31
C LEU A 3 25.40 -0.26 19.84
N ILE A 4 25.24 -0.34 21.16
CA ILE A 4 23.92 -0.48 21.81
C ILE A 4 23.01 0.72 21.49
N SER A 5 23.55 1.93 21.53
CA SER A 5 22.79 3.14 21.21
C SER A 5 22.34 3.16 19.74
N GLN A 6 23.15 2.64 18.82
CA GLN A 6 22.78 2.53 17.40
C GLN A 6 21.66 1.51 17.19
N LEU A 7 21.74 0.34 17.83
CA LEU A 7 20.71 -0.68 17.75
C LEU A 7 19.36 -0.19 18.27
N ILE A 8 19.37 0.51 19.42
CA ILE A 8 18.15 1.10 19.99
C ILE A 8 17.58 2.17 19.06
N GLY A 9 18.42 3.07 18.54
CA GLY A 9 17.99 4.11 17.60
C GLY A 9 17.36 3.53 16.34
N THR A 10 17.99 2.52 15.74
CA THR A 10 17.47 1.83 14.55
C THR A 10 16.15 1.13 14.85
N ALA A 11 16.05 0.39 15.96
CA ALA A 11 14.83 -0.29 16.35
C ALA A 11 13.67 0.68 16.58
N LEU A 12 13.92 1.83 17.23
CA LEU A 12 12.93 2.89 17.41
C LEU A 12 12.51 3.49 16.06
N GLY A 13 13.45 3.76 15.16
CA GLY A 13 13.15 4.26 13.82
C GLY A 13 12.28 3.30 13.02
N VAL A 14 12.60 2.01 13.03
CA VAL A 14 11.78 0.97 12.41
C VAL A 14 10.39 0.89 13.06
N GLY A 15 10.32 0.96 14.39
CA GLY A 15 9.06 0.94 15.12
C GLY A 15 8.13 2.11 14.75
N VAL A 16 8.68 3.31 14.64
CA VAL A 16 7.94 4.50 14.19
C VAL A 16 7.49 4.34 12.74
N ALA A 17 8.37 3.88 11.84
CA ALA A 17 8.03 3.67 10.44
C ALA A 17 6.90 2.64 10.26
N LEU A 18 6.95 1.52 10.97
CA LEU A 18 5.90 0.50 10.93
C LEU A 18 4.58 1.01 11.49
N THR A 19 4.63 1.70 12.64
CA THR A 19 3.42 2.23 13.28
C THR A 19 2.76 3.31 12.42
N GLY A 20 3.56 4.26 11.91
CA GLY A 20 3.09 5.34 11.05
C GLY A 20 2.55 4.81 9.72
N GLY A 21 3.30 3.92 9.07
CA GLY A 21 2.87 3.28 7.83
C GLY A 21 1.56 2.51 8.03
N PHE A 22 1.48 1.67 9.07
CA PHE A 22 0.26 0.92 9.36
C PHE A 22 -0.93 1.82 9.66
N ALA A 23 -0.74 2.90 10.42
CA ALA A 23 -1.81 3.87 10.70
C ALA A 23 -2.31 4.55 9.43
N VAL A 24 -1.41 5.08 8.59
CA VAL A 24 -1.77 5.79 7.36
C VAL A 24 -2.44 4.85 6.36
N TYR A 25 -1.81 3.72 6.03
CA TYR A 25 -2.38 2.75 5.09
C TYR A 25 -3.65 2.11 5.65
N GLY A 26 -3.74 1.90 6.96
CA GLY A 26 -4.95 1.40 7.61
C GLY A 26 -6.14 2.35 7.44
N VAL A 27 -5.93 3.65 7.65
CA VAL A 27 -6.97 4.68 7.43
C VAL A 27 -7.39 4.74 5.97
N ILE A 28 -6.44 4.75 5.03
CA ILE A 28 -6.76 4.79 3.59
C ILE A 28 -7.57 3.54 3.20
N LYS A 29 -7.15 2.35 3.67
CA LYS A 29 -7.87 1.09 3.43
C LYS A 29 -9.31 1.13 3.93
N ALA A 30 -9.53 1.68 5.13
CA ALA A 30 -10.86 1.75 5.72
C ALA A 30 -11.81 2.70 4.98
N LEU A 31 -11.27 3.76 4.36
CA LEU A 31 -12.07 4.80 3.71
C LEU A 31 -12.24 4.60 2.20
N HIS A 32 -11.20 4.16 1.48
CA HIS A 32 -11.18 4.13 0.01
C HIS A 32 -10.88 2.75 -0.57
N GLY A 33 -10.40 1.80 0.24
CA GLY A 33 -9.77 0.58 -0.26
C GLY A 33 -8.36 0.85 -0.83
N LEU A 34 -7.48 -0.15 -0.78
CA LEU A 34 -6.08 -0.03 -1.24
C LEU A 34 -5.70 -1.03 -2.34
N ARG A 35 -6.51 -2.06 -2.55
CA ARG A 35 -6.22 -3.13 -3.50
C ARG A 35 -7.53 -3.56 -4.16
N LEU A 36 -7.44 -3.88 -5.44
CA LEU A 36 -8.52 -4.49 -6.20
C LEU A 36 -8.88 -5.85 -5.58
N SER A 37 -10.15 -6.23 -5.71
CA SER A 37 -10.57 -7.60 -5.45
C SER A 37 -9.91 -8.57 -6.44
N GLN A 38 -9.90 -9.86 -6.13
CA GLN A 38 -9.30 -10.87 -7.01
C GLN A 38 -9.94 -10.90 -8.40
N GLU A 39 -11.25 -10.66 -8.49
CA GLU A 39 -11.96 -10.58 -9.77
C GLU A 39 -11.56 -9.32 -10.53
N GLU A 40 -11.51 -8.17 -9.86
CA GLU A 40 -11.06 -6.92 -10.49
C GLU A 40 -9.59 -6.96 -10.94
N GLU A 41 -8.73 -7.64 -10.19
CA GLU A 41 -7.33 -7.87 -10.55
C GLU A 41 -7.23 -8.81 -11.76
N TYR A 42 -8.12 -9.81 -11.87
CA TYR A 42 -8.24 -10.70 -13.04
C TYR A 42 -8.71 -9.96 -14.30
N TYR A 43 -9.71 -9.08 -14.19
CA TYR A 43 -10.20 -8.26 -15.31
C TYR A 43 -9.23 -7.14 -15.72
N GLY A 44 -8.26 -6.81 -14.86
CA GLY A 44 -7.28 -5.75 -15.08
C GLY A 44 -7.75 -4.37 -14.61
N ALA A 45 -6.82 -3.52 -14.18
CA ALA A 45 -7.13 -2.20 -13.61
C ALA A 45 -7.80 -1.25 -14.60
N ASP A 46 -7.50 -1.36 -15.89
CA ASP A 46 -8.08 -0.52 -16.93
C ASP A 46 -9.57 -0.78 -17.09
N LEU A 47 -9.99 -2.04 -17.08
CA LEU A 47 -11.41 -2.39 -17.12
C LEU A 47 -12.09 -2.23 -15.76
N SER A 48 -11.41 -2.57 -14.66
CA SER A 48 -12.00 -2.56 -13.32
C SER A 48 -12.19 -1.14 -12.79
N VAL A 49 -11.19 -0.27 -12.95
CA VAL A 49 -11.19 1.12 -12.44
C VAL A 49 -11.55 2.12 -13.54
N HIS A 50 -10.88 2.07 -14.69
CA HIS A 50 -10.99 3.10 -15.73
C HIS A 50 -12.09 2.81 -16.79
N LYS A 51 -12.72 1.63 -16.74
CA LYS A 51 -13.74 1.17 -17.70
C LYS A 51 -13.29 1.22 -19.18
N ILE A 52 -11.99 1.08 -19.44
CA ILE A 52 -11.44 1.03 -20.79
C ILE A 52 -11.41 -0.43 -21.23
N GLY A 53 -12.14 -0.76 -22.29
CA GLY A 53 -12.09 -2.08 -22.91
C GLY A 53 -10.77 -2.29 -23.65
N ALA A 54 -10.23 -3.51 -23.62
CA ALA A 54 -8.98 -3.87 -24.31
C ALA A 54 -9.08 -3.88 -25.85
N VAL A 55 -10.24 -3.49 -26.40
CA VAL A 55 -10.47 -3.41 -27.83
C VAL A 55 -10.05 -2.02 -28.31
N SER A 56 -8.97 -1.97 -29.08
CA SER A 56 -8.66 -0.83 -29.95
C SER A 56 -9.88 -0.58 -30.83
N GLN A 57 -10.51 0.58 -30.68
CA GLN A 57 -11.51 1.03 -31.62
C GLN A 57 -10.75 1.53 -32.85
N ASP A 58 -10.57 0.64 -33.83
CA ASP A 58 -10.07 0.98 -35.17
C ASP A 58 -11.01 1.98 -35.86
#